data_AF-A0A2A8LTK3-F1
#
_entry.id   AF-A0A2A8LTK3-F1
#
_cell.length_a   1.000
_cell.length_b   1.000
_cell.length_c   1.000
_cell.angle_alpha   90.00
_cell.angle_beta   90.00
_cell.angle_gamma   90.00
#
_symmetry.space_group_name_H-M   'P 1'
#
loop_
_entity.id
_entity.type
_entity.pdbx_description
1 polymer ?
#
loop_
_entity_poly.entity_id
_entity_poly.type
_entity_poly.pdbx_seq_one_letter_code
_entity_poly.pdbx_strand_id
1 'polypeptide(L)'
;MGRKKIRISTRKRIQGKECRGILCSKKRDSWKPLSEFRYDNHNQRYRSHCNDCNQVRKQLYEEKNVFKYLAFDIRKSPKGCDNINWEQKLKELWDVQEGRCAISGVEMVFNRGSFLRVSPDRINNDLGYVEDNVRLVCWFLNKLRSNTPLEEFDPQIKGFVKAIESAYLLNLAKSVGEQEFKAFFEQKLIENRDK
;
A
#
# COMPACT_ATOMS: atom_id res chain seq x y z
N MET A 1 -41.91 -3.61 3.41
CA MET A 1 -40.44 -3.55 3.62
C MET A 1 -40.08 -2.30 4.42
N GLY A 2 -39.95 -2.42 5.74
CA GLY A 2 -39.70 -1.28 6.63
C GLY A 2 -38.28 -0.75 6.47
N ARG A 3 -38.13 0.52 6.07
CA ARG A 3 -36.86 1.25 6.17
C ARG A 3 -36.44 1.28 7.64
N LYS A 4 -35.37 0.58 8.01
CA LYS A 4 -34.76 0.69 9.34
C LYS A 4 -34.46 2.17 9.61
N LYS A 5 -35.28 2.80 10.45
CA LYS A 5 -35.06 4.16 10.97
C LYS A 5 -33.70 4.13 11.67
N ILE A 6 -32.70 4.75 11.06
CA ILE A 6 -31.42 5.03 11.73
C ILE A 6 -31.79 5.82 12.99
N ARG A 7 -31.42 5.33 14.18
CA ARG A 7 -31.66 6.05 15.45
C ARG A 7 -30.90 7.38 15.39
N ILE A 8 -31.61 8.45 15.09
CA ILE A 8 -31.06 9.80 15.09
C ILE A 8 -31.09 10.30 16.53
N SER A 9 -29.97 10.18 17.25
CA SER A 9 -29.75 10.91 18.50
C SER A 9 -29.33 12.33 18.12
N THR A 10 -30.33 13.20 17.94
CA THR A 10 -30.20 14.51 17.25
C THR A 10 -29.37 15.54 18.00
N ARG A 11 -29.19 15.41 19.33
CA ARG A 11 -28.40 16.34 20.15
C ARG A 11 -27.75 15.61 21.33
N LYS A 12 -26.47 15.88 21.57
CA LYS A 12 -25.76 15.56 22.83
C LYS A 12 -24.99 16.79 23.30
N ARG A 13 -24.83 16.96 24.61
CA ARG A 13 -23.92 17.95 25.18
C ARG A 13 -22.52 17.35 25.31
N ILE A 14 -21.53 17.96 24.69
CA ILE A 14 -20.10 17.63 24.86
C ILE A 14 -19.41 18.89 25.37
N GLN A 15 -18.74 18.81 26.53
CA GLN A 15 -18.09 19.97 27.18
C GLN A 15 -19.02 21.20 27.30
N GLY A 16 -20.29 20.98 27.64
CA GLY A 16 -21.29 22.05 27.81
C GLY A 16 -21.87 22.63 26.51
N LYS A 17 -21.35 22.27 25.32
CA LYS A 17 -21.87 22.73 24.03
C LYS A 17 -22.87 21.73 23.44
N GLU A 18 -23.99 22.22 22.87
CA GLU A 18 -24.90 21.38 22.10
C GLU A 18 -24.25 20.98 20.77
N CYS A 19 -24.00 19.68 20.59
CA CYS A 19 -23.44 19.14 19.37
C CYS A 19 -24.49 18.29 18.64
N ARG A 20 -24.69 18.57 17.34
CA ARG A 20 -25.45 17.71 16.43
C ARG A 20 -24.58 16.52 16.01
N GLY A 21 -25.15 15.31 15.97
CA GLY A 21 -24.43 14.10 15.60
C GLY A 21 -25.35 12.92 15.30
N ILE A 22 -24.75 11.79 14.89
CA ILE A 22 -25.45 10.54 14.57
C ILE A 22 -24.62 9.33 15.02
N LEU A 23 -25.26 8.16 15.13
CA LEU A 23 -24.58 6.89 15.36
C LEU A 23 -23.96 6.38 14.07
N CYS A 24 -22.68 5.98 14.11
CA CYS A 24 -22.01 5.34 12.99
C CYS A 24 -22.60 3.95 12.72
N SER A 25 -23.10 3.72 11.51
CA SER A 25 -23.72 2.45 11.11
C SER A 25 -22.73 1.27 11.04
N LYS A 26 -21.41 1.53 11.08
CA LYS A 26 -20.35 0.51 11.00
C LYS A 26 -19.71 0.21 12.36
N LYS A 27 -19.78 1.14 13.31
CA LYS A 27 -19.36 0.96 14.71
C LYS A 27 -20.59 1.26 15.56
N ARG A 28 -21.43 0.24 15.78
CA ARG A 28 -22.85 0.41 16.16
C ARG A 28 -23.09 1.16 17.48
N ASP A 29 -22.06 1.38 18.29
CA ASP A 29 -22.13 2.13 19.56
C ASP A 29 -21.34 3.45 19.54
N SER A 30 -20.88 3.89 18.38
CA SER A 30 -20.09 5.12 18.22
C SER A 30 -20.98 6.27 17.75
N TRP A 31 -21.50 7.07 18.70
CA TRP A 31 -22.05 8.39 18.39
C TRP A 31 -20.90 9.34 18.07
N LYS A 32 -21.02 10.08 16.98
CA LYS A 32 -20.04 11.10 16.60
C LYS A 32 -20.73 12.39 16.14
N PRO A 33 -20.09 13.56 16.30
CA PRO A 33 -20.63 14.80 15.75
C PRO A 33 -20.70 14.77 14.22
N LEU A 34 -21.58 15.57 13.61
CA LEU A 34 -21.78 15.57 12.15
C LEU A 34 -20.52 15.89 11.34
N SER A 35 -19.55 16.62 11.91
CA SER A 35 -18.25 16.89 11.28
C SER A 35 -17.46 15.62 10.96
N GLU A 36 -17.70 14.54 11.70
CA GLU A 36 -17.05 13.24 11.52
C GLU A 36 -17.70 12.40 10.41
N PHE A 37 -18.65 12.96 9.66
CA PHE A 37 -19.34 12.28 8.57
C PHE A 37 -19.28 13.14 7.32
N ARG A 38 -18.98 12.50 6.19
CA ARG A 38 -19.03 13.17 4.88
C ARG A 38 -20.47 13.53 4.53
N TYR A 39 -20.69 14.78 4.13
CA TYR A 39 -21.97 15.23 3.56
C TYR A 39 -22.07 14.81 2.09
N ASP A 40 -23.20 14.19 1.73
CA ASP A 40 -23.53 13.80 0.36
C ASP A 40 -24.44 14.86 -0.25
N ASN A 41 -23.87 15.73 -1.08
CA ASN A 41 -24.59 16.82 -1.74
C ASN A 41 -25.74 16.32 -2.62
N HIS A 42 -25.58 15.16 -3.27
CA HIS A 42 -26.60 14.65 -4.17
C HIS A 42 -27.85 14.19 -3.42
N ASN A 43 -27.64 13.49 -2.30
CA ASN A 43 -28.75 13.01 -1.46
C ASN A 43 -29.11 13.98 -0.31
N GLN A 44 -28.47 15.16 -0.28
CA GLN A 44 -28.61 16.21 0.73
C GLN A 44 -28.58 15.70 2.18
N ARG A 45 -27.68 14.75 2.47
CA ARG A 45 -27.63 14.10 3.80
C ARG A 45 -26.21 13.70 4.18
N TYR A 46 -25.95 13.61 5.48
CA TYR A 46 -24.74 12.98 5.99
C TYR A 46 -24.75 11.47 5.73
N ARG A 47 -23.59 10.92 5.35
CA ARG A 47 -23.41 9.46 5.25
C ARG A 47 -23.64 8.83 6.62
N SER A 48 -24.15 7.60 6.65
CA SER A 48 -24.46 6.90 7.91
C SER A 48 -23.24 6.34 8.63
N HIS A 49 -22.06 6.33 8.01
CA HIS A 49 -20.82 5.84 8.58
C HIS A 49 -19.79 6.96 8.64
N CYS A 50 -18.97 6.98 9.69
CA CYS A 50 -18.00 8.04 9.93
C CYS A 50 -16.84 8.04 8.91
N ASN A 51 -16.08 9.12 8.90
CA ASN A 51 -14.92 9.33 8.05
C ASN A 51 -13.87 8.22 8.24
N ASP A 52 -13.57 7.78 9.47
CA ASP A 52 -12.64 6.66 9.71
C ASP A 52 -13.10 5.37 9.03
N CYS A 53 -14.38 5.03 9.17
CA CYS A 53 -14.95 3.85 8.53
C CYS A 53 -14.90 3.96 7.01
N ASN A 54 -15.09 5.17 6.48
CA ASN A 54 -14.93 5.42 5.05
C ASN A 54 -13.47 5.32 4.61
N GLN A 55 -12.51 5.76 5.43
CA GLN A 55 -11.08 5.67 5.17
C GLN A 55 -10.62 4.21 5.12
N VAL A 56 -10.97 3.40 6.12
CA VAL A 56 -10.67 1.96 6.13
C VAL A 56 -11.27 1.27 4.91
N ARG A 57 -12.55 1.56 4.60
CA ARG A 57 -13.20 1.01 3.40
C ARG A 57 -12.49 1.42 2.11
N LYS A 58 -12.06 2.68 2.00
CA LYS A 58 -11.32 3.19 0.85
C LYS A 58 -9.98 2.45 0.72
N GLN A 59 -9.24 2.30 1.80
CA GLN A 59 -7.97 1.58 1.83
C GLN A 59 -8.14 0.13 1.34
N LEU A 60 -9.10 -0.63 1.89
CA LEU A 60 -9.37 -2.01 1.47
C LEU A 60 -9.77 -2.11 0.00
N TYR A 61 -10.56 -1.14 -0.49
CA TYR A 61 -10.92 -1.09 -1.90
C TYR A 61 -9.71 -0.79 -2.78
N GLU A 62 -8.82 0.11 -2.37
CA GLU A 62 -7.60 0.42 -3.09
C GLU A 62 -6.63 -0.77 -3.12
N GLU A 63 -6.43 -1.45 -1.98
CA GLU A 63 -5.59 -2.65 -1.88
C GLU A 63 -6.09 -3.77 -2.80
N LYS A 64 -7.41 -4.04 -2.78
CA LYS A 64 -8.03 -5.05 -3.67
C LYS A 64 -7.89 -4.70 -5.16
N ASN A 65 -7.77 -3.42 -5.50
CA ASN A 65 -7.71 -2.93 -6.87
C ASN A 65 -6.37 -2.28 -7.20
N VAL A 66 -5.29 -2.68 -6.52
CA VAL A 66 -3.98 -2.01 -6.61
C VAL A 66 -3.49 -1.91 -8.06
N PHE A 67 -3.54 -3.01 -8.82
CA PHE A 67 -3.07 -3.04 -10.22
C PHE A 67 -3.89 -2.17 -11.16
N LYS A 68 -5.20 -2.02 -10.90
CA LYS A 68 -6.05 -1.09 -11.64
C LYS A 68 -5.59 0.36 -11.44
N TYR A 69 -5.24 0.73 -10.21
CA TYR A 69 -4.75 2.08 -9.92
C TYR A 69 -3.34 2.30 -10.47
N LEU A 70 -2.45 1.31 -10.37
CA LEU A 70 -1.11 1.40 -10.96
C LEU A 70 -1.17 1.53 -12.49
N ALA A 71 -2.04 0.75 -13.15
CA ALA A 71 -2.28 0.85 -14.58
C ALA A 71 -2.80 2.25 -14.98
N PHE A 72 -3.69 2.82 -14.18
CA PHE A 72 -4.17 4.18 -14.38
C PHE A 72 -3.05 5.21 -14.24
N ASP A 73 -2.16 5.06 -13.26
CA ASP A 73 -1.02 5.94 -13.07
C ASP A 73 -0.03 5.86 -14.26
N ILE A 74 0.20 4.66 -14.82
CA ILE A 74 1.00 4.48 -16.04
C ILE A 74 0.37 5.19 -17.23
N ARG A 75 -0.93 5.00 -17.50
CA ARG A 75 -1.64 5.63 -18.63
C ARG A 75 -1.64 7.16 -18.54
N LYS A 76 -1.66 7.71 -17.33
CA LYS A 76 -1.55 9.15 -17.10
C LYS A 76 -0.16 9.71 -17.29
N SER A 77 0.87 8.86 -17.27
CA SER A 77 2.23 9.29 -17.53
C SER A 77 2.34 9.76 -18.99
N PRO A 78 3.02 10.88 -19.28
CA PRO A 78 3.32 11.27 -20.66
C PRO A 78 4.21 10.24 -21.38
N LYS A 79 4.81 9.31 -20.62
CA LYS A 79 5.61 8.21 -21.13
C LYS A 79 4.84 6.88 -21.20
N GLY A 80 3.52 6.89 -21.02
CA GLY A 80 2.67 5.69 -21.06
C GLY A 80 2.33 5.24 -22.49
N CYS A 81 2.21 3.94 -22.71
CA CYS A 81 1.67 3.37 -23.94
C CYS A 81 0.24 2.85 -23.71
N ASP A 82 -0.75 3.36 -24.46
CA ASP A 82 -2.17 3.03 -24.25
C ASP A 82 -2.58 1.66 -24.82
N ASN A 83 -1.79 1.07 -25.71
CA ASN A 83 -2.11 -0.20 -26.37
C ASN A 83 -1.86 -1.44 -25.51
N ILE A 84 -1.43 -1.27 -24.25
CA ILE A 84 -1.10 -2.36 -23.34
C ILE A 84 -2.18 -2.47 -22.26
N ASN A 85 -2.63 -3.70 -22.00
CA ASN A 85 -3.46 -3.98 -20.82
C ASN A 85 -2.59 -3.99 -19.54
N TRP A 86 -2.23 -2.80 -19.07
CA TRP A 86 -1.37 -2.62 -17.91
C TRP A 86 -1.87 -3.31 -16.64
N GLU A 87 -3.19 -3.41 -16.43
CA GLU A 87 -3.68 -4.09 -15.23
C GLU A 87 -3.30 -5.58 -15.24
N GLN A 88 -3.44 -6.24 -16.40
CA GLN A 88 -3.09 -7.63 -16.58
C GLN A 88 -1.56 -7.83 -16.56
N LYS A 89 -0.82 -7.00 -17.29
CA LYS A 89 0.66 -7.06 -17.31
C LYS A 89 1.27 -6.89 -15.92
N LEU A 90 0.74 -5.98 -15.10
CA LEU A 90 1.24 -5.78 -13.74
C LEU A 90 0.91 -6.95 -12.80
N LYS A 91 -0.20 -7.69 -13.03
CA LYS A 91 -0.49 -8.93 -12.30
C LYS A 91 0.51 -10.03 -12.68
N GLU A 92 0.78 -10.19 -13.97
CA GLU A 92 1.78 -11.15 -14.46
C GLU A 92 3.17 -10.85 -13.89
N LEU A 93 3.59 -9.58 -13.89
CA LEU A 93 4.85 -9.17 -13.26
C LEU A 93 4.86 -9.45 -11.76
N TRP A 94 3.73 -9.26 -11.06
CA TRP A 94 3.62 -9.56 -9.64
C TRP A 94 3.82 -11.05 -9.37
N ASP A 95 3.19 -11.90 -10.17
CA ASP A 95 3.26 -13.36 -10.03
C ASP A 95 4.68 -13.87 -10.34
N VAL A 96 5.29 -13.40 -11.44
CA VAL A 96 6.67 -13.75 -11.81
C VAL A 96 7.69 -13.28 -10.76
N GLN A 97 7.46 -12.12 -10.15
CA GLN A 97 8.31 -11.60 -9.09
C GLN A 97 7.98 -12.15 -7.70
N GLU A 98 6.98 -13.03 -7.57
CA GLU A 98 6.51 -13.58 -6.29
C GLU A 98 6.19 -12.50 -5.24
N GLY A 99 5.67 -11.35 -5.69
CA GLY A 99 5.41 -10.19 -4.83
C GLY A 99 6.65 -9.50 -4.25
N ARG A 100 7.85 -9.80 -4.77
CA ARG A 100 9.12 -9.21 -4.32
C ARG A 100 9.59 -8.08 -5.21
N CYS A 101 10.27 -7.12 -4.62
CA CYS A 101 10.87 -5.99 -5.34
C CYS A 101 11.97 -6.49 -6.29
N ALA A 102 11.90 -6.11 -7.56
CA ALA A 102 12.89 -6.52 -8.57
C ALA A 102 14.31 -5.96 -8.34
N ILE A 103 14.47 -4.93 -7.50
CA ILE A 103 15.79 -4.37 -7.15
C ILE A 103 16.32 -4.99 -5.86
N SER A 104 15.50 -5.07 -4.81
CA SER A 104 15.96 -5.41 -3.46
C SER A 104 15.59 -6.80 -2.98
N GLY A 105 14.70 -7.53 -3.66
CA GLY A 105 14.16 -8.81 -3.20
C GLY A 105 13.19 -8.72 -2.00
N VAL A 106 13.02 -7.53 -1.41
CA VAL A 106 12.11 -7.30 -0.28
C VAL A 106 10.65 -7.51 -0.72
N GLU A 107 9.88 -8.17 0.14
CA GLU A 107 8.45 -8.38 -0.07
C GLU A 107 7.70 -7.05 -0.11
N MET A 108 6.90 -6.86 -1.17
CA MET A 108 6.10 -5.67 -1.36
C MET A 108 4.71 -5.82 -0.77
N VAL A 109 4.06 -4.70 -0.47
CA VAL A 109 2.68 -4.68 0.05
C VAL A 109 1.75 -3.82 -0.81
N PHE A 110 0.44 -3.99 -0.67
CA PHE A 110 -0.54 -3.16 -1.38
C PHE A 110 -0.97 -1.91 -0.61
N ASN A 111 -0.62 -1.82 0.67
CA ASN A 111 -0.98 -0.70 1.52
C ASN A 111 -0.29 0.60 1.07
N ARG A 112 -1.08 1.60 0.66
CA ARG A 112 -0.57 2.89 0.15
C ARG A 112 0.22 3.74 1.15
N GLY A 113 0.05 3.51 2.45
CA GLY A 113 0.82 4.18 3.50
C GLY A 113 2.19 3.56 3.76
N SER A 114 2.49 2.39 3.20
CA SER A 114 3.78 1.71 3.39
C SER A 114 4.84 2.21 2.41
N PHE A 115 6.08 2.34 2.89
CA PHE A 115 7.24 2.56 2.03
C PHE A 115 7.49 1.36 1.10
N LEU A 116 7.20 0.15 1.58
CA LEU A 116 7.34 -1.11 0.84
C LEU A 116 6.20 -1.34 -0.15
N ARG A 117 5.30 -0.37 -0.34
CA ARG A 117 4.19 -0.55 -1.27
C ARG A 117 4.68 -0.76 -2.69
N VAL A 118 3.99 -1.60 -3.44
CA VAL A 118 4.29 -1.86 -4.85
C VAL A 118 4.20 -0.59 -5.70
N SER A 119 5.15 -0.43 -6.62
CA SER A 119 5.19 0.64 -7.60
C SER A 119 5.74 0.13 -8.93
N PRO A 120 5.15 0.52 -10.08
CA PRO A 120 5.76 0.28 -11.39
C PRO A 120 6.96 1.21 -11.58
N ASP A 121 8.06 0.63 -12.04
CA ASP A 121 9.32 1.29 -12.34
C ASP A 121 9.76 0.94 -13.77
N ARG A 122 10.50 1.85 -14.41
CA ARG A 122 11.01 1.65 -15.77
C ARG A 122 12.40 1.04 -15.71
N ILE A 123 12.69 -0.02 -16.44
CA ILE A 123 14.04 -0.64 -16.39
C ILE A 123 15.07 0.38 -16.89
N ASN A 124 14.83 0.91 -18.10
CA ASN A 124 15.53 2.02 -18.73
C ASN A 124 14.69 3.30 -18.65
N ASN A 125 15.27 4.38 -18.11
CA ASN A 125 14.61 5.67 -17.91
C ASN A 125 14.48 6.54 -19.19
N ASP A 126 15.23 6.21 -20.24
CA ASP A 126 15.13 6.86 -21.56
C ASP A 126 13.91 6.36 -22.34
N LEU A 127 13.45 5.15 -22.02
CA LEU A 127 12.25 4.56 -22.58
C LEU A 127 11.01 4.91 -21.74
N GLY A 128 9.84 4.81 -22.37
CA GLY A 128 8.56 4.92 -21.70
C GLY A 128 8.14 3.63 -20.99
N TYR A 129 6.92 3.62 -20.48
CA TYR A 129 6.27 2.37 -20.10
C TYR A 129 5.89 1.63 -21.38
N VAL A 130 6.71 0.65 -21.75
CA VAL A 130 6.50 -0.31 -22.83
C VAL A 130 6.65 -1.71 -22.26
N GLU A 131 6.16 -2.71 -22.98
CA GLU A 131 5.94 -4.06 -22.45
C GLU A 131 7.17 -4.66 -21.72
N ASP A 132 8.35 -4.51 -22.32
CA ASP A 132 9.60 -5.07 -21.80
C ASP A 132 10.43 -4.09 -20.98
N ASN A 133 9.90 -2.88 -20.71
CA ASN A 133 10.59 -1.83 -19.95
C ASN A 133 9.93 -1.53 -18.60
N VAL A 134 9.27 -2.52 -17.98
CA VAL A 134 8.56 -2.32 -16.71
C VAL A 134 8.89 -3.44 -15.74
N ARG A 135 9.06 -3.06 -14.48
CA ARG A 135 9.23 -3.96 -13.34
C ARG A 135 8.48 -3.43 -12.12
N LEU A 136 8.21 -4.29 -11.15
CA LEU A 136 7.64 -3.87 -9.87
C LEU A 136 8.73 -3.73 -8.81
N VAL A 137 8.70 -2.61 -8.08
CA VAL A 137 9.66 -2.30 -7.02
C VAL A 137 8.95 -1.69 -5.82
N CYS A 138 9.62 -1.65 -4.66
CA CYS A 138 9.15 -0.86 -3.54
C CYS A 138 9.10 0.63 -3.92
N TRP A 139 8.00 1.30 -3.59
CA TRP A 139 7.79 2.72 -3.92
C TRP A 139 8.93 3.62 -3.46
N PHE A 140 9.47 3.39 -2.26
CA PHE A 140 10.57 4.19 -1.74
C PHE A 140 11.84 4.07 -2.63
N LEU A 141 12.12 2.87 -3.16
CA LEU A 141 13.26 2.64 -4.06
C LEU A 141 13.04 3.34 -5.40
N ASN A 142 11.83 3.25 -5.96
CA ASN A 142 11.49 3.99 -7.18
C ASN A 142 11.70 5.50 -6.99
N LYS A 143 11.28 6.03 -5.83
CA LYS A 143 11.46 7.44 -5.50
C LYS A 143 12.91 7.85 -5.28
N LEU A 144 13.69 7.02 -4.60
CA LEU A 144 15.13 7.26 -4.40
C LEU A 144 15.90 7.18 -5.72
N ARG A 145 15.60 6.19 -6.56
CA ARG A 145 16.24 6.02 -7.87
C ARG A 145 15.93 7.20 -8.77
N SER A 146 14.69 7.68 -8.78
CA SER A 146 14.27 8.80 -9.64
C SER A 146 14.65 8.51 -11.10
N ASN A 147 15.50 9.34 -11.71
CA ASN A 147 16.01 9.13 -13.07
C ASN A 147 17.42 8.52 -13.13
N THR A 148 18.05 8.22 -11.99
CA THR A 148 19.39 7.62 -11.94
C THR A 148 19.37 6.22 -12.58
N PRO A 149 20.31 5.90 -13.47
CA PRO A 149 20.48 4.55 -14.02
C PRO A 149 20.65 3.51 -12.91
N LEU A 150 20.24 2.27 -13.18
CA LEU A 150 20.27 1.23 -12.16
C LEU A 150 21.71 0.91 -11.71
N GLU A 151 22.66 0.94 -12.63
CA GLU A 151 24.06 0.61 -12.42
C GLU A 151 24.72 1.56 -11.41
N GLU A 152 24.36 2.83 -11.45
CA GLU A 152 24.83 3.86 -10.51
C GLU A 152 24.10 3.78 -9.15
N PHE A 153 22.86 3.27 -9.15
CA PHE A 153 22.00 3.21 -7.98
C PHE A 153 22.19 1.93 -7.14
N ASP A 154 22.44 0.79 -7.79
CA ASP A 154 22.51 -0.54 -7.17
C ASP A 154 23.54 -0.66 -6.02
N PRO A 155 24.76 -0.08 -6.11
CA PRO A 155 25.71 -0.12 -5.00
C PRO A 155 25.19 0.55 -3.71
N GLN A 156 24.43 1.65 -3.85
CA GLN A 156 23.85 2.37 -2.72
C GLN A 156 22.71 1.56 -2.07
N ILE A 157 21.93 0.86 -2.91
CA ILE A 157 20.85 -0.02 -2.44
C ILE A 157 21.37 -1.26 -1.75
N LYS A 158 22.44 -1.90 -2.23
CA LYS A 158 23.03 -3.08 -1.57
C LYS A 158 23.42 -2.78 -0.12
N GLY A 159 24.00 -1.61 0.15
CA GLY A 159 24.29 -1.17 1.51
C GLY A 159 23.02 -0.99 2.37
N PHE A 160 21.98 -0.40 1.79
CA PHE A 160 20.71 -0.15 2.48
C PHE A 160 19.91 -1.43 2.76
N VAL A 161 19.82 -2.35 1.79
CA VAL A 161 19.14 -3.65 1.94
C VAL A 161 19.84 -4.47 3.01
N LYS A 162 21.18 -4.54 2.98
CA LYS A 162 21.97 -5.20 4.03
C LYS A 162 21.69 -4.61 5.41
N ALA A 163 21.52 -3.29 5.52
CA ALA A 163 21.19 -2.63 6.79
C ALA A 163 19.76 -2.95 7.26
N ILE A 164 18.77 -2.97 6.36
CA ILE A 164 17.39 -3.37 6.67
C ILE A 164 17.32 -4.82 7.10
N GLU A 165 17.92 -5.73 6.32
CA GLU A 165 17.99 -7.16 6.66
C GLU A 165 18.66 -7.32 8.02
N SER A 166 19.80 -6.67 8.27
CA SER A 166 20.47 -6.73 9.59
C SER A 166 19.56 -6.24 10.72
N ALA A 167 18.82 -5.14 10.53
CA ALA A 167 17.91 -4.62 11.56
C ALA A 167 16.69 -5.53 11.77
N TYR A 168 16.13 -6.10 10.70
CA TYR A 168 15.03 -7.06 10.77
C TYR A 168 15.46 -8.35 11.47
N LEU A 169 16.62 -8.88 11.08
CA LEU A 169 17.27 -10.04 11.67
C LEU A 169 17.61 -9.82 13.15
N LEU A 170 18.13 -8.65 13.53
CA LEU A 170 18.36 -8.29 14.93
C LEU A 170 17.07 -8.22 15.75
N ASN A 171 15.97 -7.76 15.16
CA ASN A 171 14.67 -7.75 15.83
C ASN A 171 14.08 -9.16 15.91
N LEU A 172 14.26 -9.98 14.89
CA LEU A 172 13.85 -11.39 14.89
C LEU A 172 14.63 -12.17 15.95
N ALA A 173 15.96 -12.01 16.03
CA ALA A 173 16.84 -12.60 17.04
C ALA A 173 16.51 -12.20 18.49
N LYS A 174 15.84 -11.06 18.69
CA LYS A 174 15.31 -10.67 20.02
C LYS A 174 13.99 -11.37 20.36
N SER A 175 13.27 -11.86 19.35
CA SER A 175 11.96 -12.50 19.49
C SER A 175 12.00 -14.03 19.46
N VAL A 176 12.99 -14.61 18.77
CA VAL A 176 13.33 -16.04 18.77
C VAL A 176 14.71 -16.15 19.41
N GLY A 177 14.86 -16.99 20.43
CA GLY A 177 16.11 -17.08 21.20
C GLY A 177 17.34 -17.28 20.32
N GLU A 178 18.50 -16.79 20.77
CA GLU A 178 19.74 -16.67 19.98
C GLU A 178 20.15 -17.97 19.25
N GLN A 179 19.89 -19.14 19.85
CA GLN A 179 20.18 -20.45 19.24
C GLN A 179 19.26 -20.81 18.08
N GLU A 180 17.97 -20.51 18.18
CA GLU A 180 16.98 -20.77 17.12
C GLU A 180 17.19 -19.81 15.93
N PHE A 181 17.54 -18.56 16.24
CA PHE A 181 17.87 -17.56 15.23
C PHE A 181 19.15 -17.95 14.44
N LYS A 182 20.17 -18.47 15.13
CA LYS A 182 21.42 -18.91 14.50
C LYS A 182 21.18 -20.09 13.55
N ALA A 183 20.36 -21.07 13.94
CA ALA A 183 20.00 -22.20 13.09
C ALA A 183 19.20 -21.78 11.83
N PHE A 184 18.27 -20.83 11.97
CA PHE A 184 17.52 -20.27 10.84
C PHE A 184 18.43 -19.52 9.85
N PHE A 185 19.36 -18.73 10.35
CA PHE A 185 20.27 -17.95 9.52
C PHE A 185 21.28 -18.83 8.78
N GLU A 186 21.80 -19.87 9.44
CA GLU A 186 22.69 -20.85 8.82
C GLU A 186 21.99 -21.62 7.68
N GLN A 187 20.72 -22.02 7.85
CA GLN A 187 19.92 -22.61 6.75
C GLN A 187 19.75 -21.63 5.57
N LYS A 188 19.41 -20.37 5.85
CA LYS A 188 19.21 -19.34 4.80
C LYS A 188 20.48 -18.98 4.03
N LEU A 189 21.65 -19.04 4.68
CA LEU A 189 22.94 -18.82 4.02
C LEU A 189 23.33 -20.00 3.12
N ILE A 190 22.94 -21.22 3.48
CA ILE A 190 23.18 -22.43 2.66
C ILE A 190 22.29 -22.38 1.40
N GLU A 191 21.01 -22.06 1.53
CA GLU A 191 20.06 -21.94 0.40
C GLU A 191 20.48 -20.92 -0.69
N ASN A 192 21.25 -19.90 -0.32
CA ASN A 192 21.73 -18.85 -1.22
C ASN A 192 23.12 -19.10 -1.82
N ARG A 193 23.83 -20.16 -1.37
CA ARG A 193 25.13 -20.56 -1.96
C ARG A 193 24.98 -21.58 -3.09
N ASP A 194 23.83 -22.23 -3.18
CA ASP A 194 23.53 -23.26 -4.18
C ASP A 194 22.69 -22.75 -5.36
N LYS A 195 22.58 -21.42 -5.53
CA LYS A 195 21.96 -20.73 -6.68
C LYS A 195 22.97 -19.77 -7.32
#